data_AF-A0A3D8X8B1-F1
#
_entry.id   AF-A0A3D8X8B1-F1
#
_cell.length_a   1.000
_cell.length_b   1.000
_cell.length_c   1.000
_cell.angle_alpha   90.00
_cell.angle_beta   90.00
_cell.angle_gamma   90.00
#
_symmetry.space_group_name_H-M   'P 1'
#
loop_
_entity.id
_entity.type
_entity.pdbx_description
1 polymer ?
#
loop_
_entity_poly.entity_id
_entity_poly.type
_entity_poly.pdbx_seq_one_letter_code
_entity_poly.pdbx_strand_id
1 'polypeptide(L)'
;MMNTLQQIMNTLQQVSGAIGTALFVSIMSSGKESYLKGINEPNTALAQVNGLISGLQQAFFIAAIVGAIALVLSFFLKRTQAPENSSTGVPIK
;
A
#
# COMPACT_ATOMS: atom_id res chain seq x y z
N MET A 1 20.59 10.53 -19.07
CA MET A 1 19.70 11.04 -18.01
C MET A 1 18.31 10.42 -18.00
N MET A 2 17.68 10.08 -19.14
CA MET A 2 16.33 9.49 -19.17
C MET A 2 16.23 8.09 -18.51
N ASN A 3 17.25 7.25 -18.66
CA ASN A 3 17.25 5.87 -18.14
C ASN A 3 17.37 5.77 -16.61
N THR A 4 18.00 6.75 -15.95
CA THR A 4 18.19 6.74 -14.49
C THR A 4 16.90 7.13 -13.76
N LEU A 5 16.13 8.09 -14.29
CA LEU A 5 14.84 8.46 -13.73
C LEU A 5 13.83 7.32 -13.79
N GLN A 6 13.82 6.54 -14.89
CA GLN A 6 12.98 5.35 -15.01
C GLN A 6 13.34 4.27 -13.98
N GLN A 7 14.64 4.04 -13.73
CA GLN A 7 15.09 3.10 -12.71
C GLN A 7 14.65 3.52 -11.30
N ILE A 8 14.73 4.82 -10.98
CA ILE A 8 14.26 5.36 -9.70
C ILE A 8 12.76 5.13 -9.53
N MET A 9 11.94 5.38 -10.57
CA MET A 9 10.49 5.12 -10.52
C MET A 9 10.17 3.64 -10.29
N ASN A 10 10.87 2.73 -10.95
CA ASN A 10 10.69 1.29 -10.74
C ASN A 10 11.06 0.86 -9.32
N THR A 11 12.18 1.35 -8.77
CA THR A 11 12.55 1.06 -7.38
C THR A 11 11.55 1.62 -6.39
N LEU A 12 11.06 2.85 -6.59
CA LEU A 12 10.02 3.44 -5.74
C LEU A 12 8.73 2.62 -5.76
N GLN A 13 8.29 2.16 -6.93
CA GLN A 13 7.12 1.29 -7.05
C GLN A 13 7.34 -0.06 -6.37
N GLN A 14 8.49 -0.70 -6.56
CA GLN A 14 8.83 -1.98 -5.91
C GLN A 14 8.85 -1.85 -4.37
N VAL A 15 9.53 -0.82 -3.86
CA VAL A 15 9.61 -0.56 -2.42
C VAL A 15 8.23 -0.26 -1.85
N SER A 16 7.43 0.57 -2.52
CA SER A 16 6.06 0.89 -2.09
C SER A 16 5.16 -0.36 -2.05
N GLY A 17 5.26 -1.23 -3.06
CA GLY A 17 4.53 -2.48 -3.10
C GLY A 17 4.91 -3.43 -1.96
N ALA A 18 6.21 -3.61 -1.71
CA ALA A 18 6.71 -4.48 -0.64
C ALA A 18 6.32 -3.96 0.76
N ILE A 19 6.37 -2.65 0.98
CA ILE A 19 5.94 -2.05 2.26
C ILE A 19 4.45 -2.29 2.49
N GLY A 20 3.62 -2.09 1.45
CA GLY A 20 2.18 -2.29 1.55
C GLY A 20 1.81 -3.72 1.95
N THR A 21 2.43 -4.72 1.31
CA THR A 21 2.18 -6.13 1.62
C THR A 21 2.69 -6.50 3.01
N ALA A 22 3.88 -6.05 3.40
CA ALA A 22 4.44 -6.33 4.72
C ALA A 22 3.57 -5.75 5.85
N LEU A 23 3.10 -4.50 5.69
CA LEU A 23 2.16 -3.89 6.62
C LEU A 23 0.84 -4.66 6.69
N PHE A 24 0.27 -5.02 5.54
CA PHE A 24 -0.99 -5.75 5.48
C PHE A 24 -0.91 -7.11 6.20
N VAL A 25 0.15 -7.89 5.92
CA VAL A 25 0.39 -9.18 6.58
C VAL A 25 0.63 -9.02 8.07
N SER A 26 1.37 -7.99 8.48
CA SER A 26 1.62 -7.70 9.90
C SER A 26 0.33 -7.43 10.66
N ILE A 27 -0.53 -6.56 10.12
CA ILE A 27 -1.84 -6.24 10.73
C ILE A 27 -2.73 -7.48 10.77
N MET A 28 -2.80 -8.23 9.68
CA MET A 28 -3.58 -9.48 9.61
C MET A 28 -3.11 -10.49 10.66
N SER A 29 -1.79 -10.69 10.78
CA SER A 29 -1.20 -11.61 11.76
C SER A 29 -1.50 -11.17 13.20
N SER A 30 -1.35 -9.88 13.48
CA SER A 30 -1.69 -9.30 14.78
C SER A 30 -3.17 -9.48 15.12
N GLY A 31 -4.07 -9.25 14.16
CA GLY A 31 -5.51 -9.42 14.37
C GLY A 31 -5.90 -10.88 14.61
N LYS A 32 -5.30 -11.81 13.86
CA LYS A 32 -5.45 -13.26 14.09
C LYS A 32 -4.99 -13.65 15.49
N GLU A 33 -3.79 -13.21 15.89
CA GLU A 33 -3.24 -13.51 17.21
C GLU A 33 -4.12 -12.94 18.33
N SER A 34 -4.63 -11.71 18.15
CA SER A 34 -5.55 -11.08 19.09
C SER A 34 -6.85 -11.87 19.25
N TYR A 35 -7.41 -12.40 18.15
CA TYR A 35 -8.60 -13.25 18.21
C TYR A 35 -8.33 -14.56 18.95
N LEU A 36 -7.22 -15.24 18.63
CA LEU A 36 -6.85 -16.53 19.23
C LEU A 36 -6.55 -16.43 20.74
N LYS A 37 -6.07 -15.28 21.22
CA LYS A 37 -5.86 -15.03 22.67
C LYS A 37 -7.16 -14.99 23.47
N GLY A 38 -8.30 -14.70 22.84
CA GLY A 38 -9.60 -14.55 23.50
C GLY A 38 -10.42 -15.83 23.62
N ILE A 39 -9.90 -16.97 23.15
CA ILE A 39 -10.65 -18.23 23.07
C ILE A 39 -9.94 -19.37 23.80
N ASN A 40 -10.72 -20.29 24.35
CA ASN A 40 -10.21 -21.37 25.19
C ASN A 40 -9.47 -22.47 24.40
N GLU A 41 -9.82 -22.69 23.13
CA GLU A 41 -9.24 -23.75 22.28
C GLU A 41 -8.71 -23.19 20.94
N PRO A 42 -7.58 -22.45 20.96
CA PRO A 42 -7.06 -21.75 19.80
C PRO A 42 -6.51 -22.68 18.71
N ASN A 43 -6.24 -23.96 19.01
CA ASN A 43 -5.62 -24.91 18.08
C ASN A 43 -6.61 -25.72 17.24
N THR A 44 -7.92 -25.46 17.39
CA THR A 44 -8.92 -26.10 16.51
C THR A 44 -8.86 -25.51 15.11
N ALA A 45 -9.15 -26.32 14.09
CA ALA A 45 -9.18 -25.85 12.70
C ALA A 45 -10.15 -24.68 12.51
N LEU A 46 -11.32 -24.73 13.17
CA LEU A 46 -12.31 -23.66 13.15
C LEU A 46 -11.80 -22.37 13.80
N ALA A 47 -11.11 -22.46 14.94
CA ALA A 47 -10.51 -21.29 15.59
C ALA A 47 -9.46 -20.60 14.69
N GLN A 48 -8.61 -21.38 14.02
CA GLN A 48 -7.60 -20.84 13.10
C GLN A 48 -8.22 -20.13 11.90
N VAL A 49 -9.26 -20.72 11.29
CA VAL A 49 -10.00 -20.11 10.18
C VAL A 49 -10.68 -18.81 10.64
N ASN A 50 -11.37 -18.83 11.78
CA ASN A 50 -12.03 -17.64 12.31
C ASN A 50 -11.03 -16.54 12.69
N GLY A 51 -9.87 -16.92 13.23
CA GLY A 51 -8.78 -15.99 13.50
C GLY A 51 -8.25 -15.34 12.23
N LEU A 52 -8.08 -16.10 11.14
CA LEU A 52 -7.69 -15.54 9.85
C LEU A 52 -8.73 -14.55 9.32
N ILE A 53 -10.02 -14.88 9.40
CA ILE A 53 -11.11 -13.98 8.98
C ILE A 53 -11.08 -12.69 9.81
N SER A 54 -10.91 -12.80 11.14
CA SER A 54 -10.81 -11.63 12.02
C SER A 54 -9.58 -10.77 11.69
N GLY A 55 -8.43 -11.39 11.45
CA GLY A 55 -7.22 -10.70 11.01
C GLY A 55 -7.39 -9.95 9.70
N LEU A 56 -8.00 -10.59 8.70
CA LEU A 56 -8.29 -9.96 7.41
C LEU A 56 -9.27 -8.80 7.55
N GLN A 57 -10.34 -8.95 8.33
CA GLN A 57 -11.30 -7.89 8.57
C GLN A 57 -10.63 -6.64 9.17
N GLN A 58 -9.74 -6.83 10.16
CA GLN A 58 -8.96 -5.73 10.74
C GLN A 58 -8.02 -5.09 9.70
N ALA A 59 -7.31 -5.91 8.92
CA ALA A 59 -6.41 -5.43 7.89
C ALA A 59 -7.12 -4.59 6.82
N PHE A 60 -8.28 -5.03 6.34
CA PHE A 60 -9.09 -4.27 5.38
C PHE A 60 -9.66 -2.99 5.98
N PHE A 61 -10.08 -3.00 7.25
CA PHE A 61 -10.57 -1.80 7.92
C PHE A 61 -9.46 -0.73 8.04
N ILE A 62 -8.26 -1.13 8.45
CA ILE A 62 -7.11 -0.22 8.52
C ILE A 62 -6.70 0.24 7.12
N ALA A 63 -6.68 -0.65 6.13
CA ALA A 63 -6.40 -0.28 4.74
C ALA A 63 -7.41 0.74 4.20
N ALA A 64 -8.69 0.61 4.55
CA ALA A 64 -9.71 1.59 4.20
C ALA A 64 -9.46 2.97 4.85
N ILE A 65 -9.04 3.00 6.12
CA ILE A 65 -8.66 4.25 6.80
C ILE A 65 -7.44 4.89 6.11
N VAL A 66 -6.39 4.11 5.84
CA VAL A 66 -5.19 4.60 5.13
C VAL A 66 -5.55 5.11 3.74
N GLY A 67 -6.42 4.39 3.01
CA GLY A 67 -6.93 4.81 1.70
C GLY A 67 -7.74 6.11 1.78
N ALA A 68 -8.59 6.27 2.79
CA ALA A 68 -9.33 7.49 3.01
C ALA A 68 -8.40 8.68 3.31
N ILE A 69 -7.36 8.49 4.13
CA ILE A 69 -6.34 9.51 4.39
C ILE A 69 -5.60 9.87 3.09
N ALA A 70 -5.16 8.88 2.32
CA ALA A 70 -4.48 9.10 1.05
C ALA A 70 -5.36 9.86 0.05
N LEU A 71 -6.66 9.53 0.00
CA LEU A 71 -7.65 10.23 -0.81
C LEU A 71 -7.82 11.68 -0.37
N VAL A 72 -7.95 11.94 0.93
CA VAL A 72 -8.03 13.31 1.46
C VAL A 72 -6.77 14.10 1.11
N LEU A 73 -5.58 13.52 1.31
CA LEU A 73 -4.31 14.14 0.94
C LEU A 73 -4.20 14.41 -0.57
N SER A 74 -4.80 13.57 -1.42
CA SER A 74 -4.78 13.77 -2.86
C SER A 74 -5.47 15.06 -3.30
N PHE A 75 -6.49 15.54 -2.58
CA PHE A 75 -7.15 16.82 -2.85
C PHE A 75 -6.25 18.03 -2.54
N PHE A 76 -5.28 17.89 -1.64
CA PHE A 76 -4.33 18.95 -1.28
C PHE A 76 -3.06 18.92 -2.14
N LEU A 77 -2.86 17.90 -2.97
CA LEU A 77 -1.70 17.83 -3.85
C LEU A 77 -1.78 18.92 -4.92
N LYS A 78 -0.85 19.89 -4.86
CA LYS A 78 -0.71 20.89 -5.91
C LYS A 78 -0.30 20.20 -7.21
N ARG A 79 -1.13 20.31 -8.24
CA ARG A 79 -0.82 19.79 -9.58
C ARG A 79 0.40 20.52 -10.13
N THR A 80 1.58 19.91 -10.02
CA THR A 80 2.77 20.37 -10.73
C THR A 80 2.61 19.98 -12.19
N GLN A 81 2.67 20.97 -13.09
CA GLN A 81 2.80 20.68 -14.50
C GLN A 81 4.17 20.00 -14.68
N ALA A 82 4.21 18.87 -15.38
CA ALA A 82 5.47 18.36 -15.88
C ALA A 82 6.13 19.50 -16.68
N PRO A 83 7.46 19.69 -16.61
CA PRO A 83 8.12 20.70 -17.42
C PRO A 83 7.74 20.45 -18.88
N GLU A 84 6.90 21.34 -19.41
CA GLU A 84 6.63 21.43 -20.82
C GLU A 84 7.98 21.75 -21.45
N ASN A 85 8.46 20.86 -22.32
CA ASN A 85 9.58 21.17 -23.18
C ASN A 85 9.11 22.23 -24.20
N SER A 86 8.88 23.45 -23.75
CA SER A 86 8.59 24.61 -24.56
C SER A 86 9.92 25.30 -24.92
N SER A 87 10.59 24.77 -25.95
CA SER A 87 11.39 25.60 -26.85
C SER A 87 11.70 24.87 -28.16
N THR A 88 10.86 25.18 -29.14
CA THR A 88 11.21 25.58 -30.51
C THR A 88 11.88 24.56 -31.43
N GLY A 89 11.12 24.19 -32.46
CA GLY A 89 11.67 23.57 -33.66
C GLY A 89 12.72 24.45 -34.34
N VAL A 90 13.73 23.78 -34.87
CA VAL A 90 14.44 24.23 -36.07
C VAL A 90 14.59 22.99 -36.97
N PRO A 91 14.09 23.02 -38.22
CA PRO A 91 14.35 21.96 -39.19
C PRO A 91 15.82 22.02 -39.62
N ILE A 92 16.55 20.89 -39.52
CA ILE A 92 17.86 20.73 -40.14
C ILE A 92 17.65 20.07 -41.50
N LYS A 93 18.08 20.79 -42.53
CA LYS A 93 18.08 20.44 -43.95
C LYS A 93 19.06 19.31 -44.26
#